data_AF-Q8RRD0-F1
#
_entry.id   AF-Q8RRD0-F1
#
_cell.length_a   1.000
_cell.length_b   1.000
_cell.length_c   1.000
_cell.angle_alpha   90.00
_cell.angle_beta   90.00
_cell.angle_gamma   90.00
#
_symmetry.space_group_name_H-M   'P 1'
#
loop_
_entity.id
_entity.type
_entity.pdbx_description
1 polymer ?
#
loop_
_entity_poly.entity_id
_entity_poly.type
_entity_poly.pdbx_seq_one_letter_code
_entity_poly.pdbx_strand_id
1 'polypeptide(L)'
;PWNYFDARNIKNVEITNKLAFGPQGSPWGTAKLMFNNLTLGHNAVMDYSQFSNVTIQGDFVNNQGTINYLVRGGNIQTLSVGNAAAMMFNNVVDSATGFYKPLMNINSAQDLIKNKEHVLLKAKVIGYGNVSLGTNSISNVNLMEQFKERLA
;
A
#
# COMPACT_ATOMS: atom_id res chain seq x y z
N PRO A 1 -16.30 -3.81 -12.49
CA PRO A 1 -15.24 -4.48 -13.27
C PRO A 1 -15.40 -4.14 -14.76
N TRP A 2 -14.40 -4.41 -15.59
CA TRP A 2 -14.46 -4.15 -17.05
C TRP A 2 -14.50 -2.68 -17.46
N ASN A 3 -14.04 -1.79 -16.57
CA ASN A 3 -13.84 -0.38 -16.87
C ASN A 3 -12.40 0.01 -16.54
N TYR A 4 -11.98 1.17 -17.03
CA TYR A 4 -10.67 1.74 -16.75
C TYR A 4 -10.77 3.18 -16.23
N PHE A 5 -9.78 3.56 -15.44
CA PHE A 5 -9.50 4.93 -15.08
C PHE A 5 -8.07 5.22 -15.52
N ASP A 6 -7.92 6.18 -16.45
CA ASP A 6 -6.63 6.56 -16.99
C ASP A 6 -6.26 7.98 -16.57
N ALA A 7 -5.36 8.08 -15.60
CA ALA A 7 -4.77 9.32 -15.13
C ALA A 7 -3.26 9.37 -15.42
N ARG A 8 -2.79 8.67 -16.47
CA ARG A 8 -1.37 8.69 -16.87
C ARG A 8 -0.88 10.07 -17.30
N ASN A 9 -1.78 10.93 -17.77
CA ASN A 9 -1.46 12.31 -18.14
C ASN A 9 -1.61 13.30 -16.97
N ILE A 10 -2.15 12.86 -15.82
CA ILE A 10 -2.20 13.68 -14.61
C ILE A 10 -0.92 13.42 -13.83
N LYS A 11 -0.13 14.48 -13.59
CA LYS A 11 1.18 14.34 -12.92
C LYS A 11 1.07 13.64 -11.57
N ASN A 12 0.18 14.11 -10.70
CA ASN A 12 0.00 13.57 -9.36
C ASN A 12 -1.49 13.32 -9.10
N VAL A 13 -1.83 12.13 -8.64
CA VAL A 13 -3.15 11.83 -8.09
C VAL A 13 -3.00 11.50 -6.61
N GLU A 14 -3.85 12.07 -5.77
CA GLU A 14 -3.88 11.80 -4.34
C GLU A 14 -5.23 11.19 -3.94
N ILE A 15 -5.16 10.10 -3.17
CA ILE A 15 -6.32 9.49 -2.52
C ILE A 15 -6.31 9.94 -1.06
N THR A 16 -7.35 10.66 -0.64
CA THR A 16 -7.45 11.24 0.71
C THR A 16 -8.33 10.44 1.68
N ASN A 17 -9.10 9.47 1.18
CA ASN A 17 -10.02 8.69 2.01
C ASN A 17 -9.97 7.19 1.66
N LYS A 18 -10.60 6.76 0.57
CA LYS A 18 -10.66 5.34 0.22
C LYS A 18 -10.56 5.09 -1.29
N LEU A 19 -9.71 4.15 -1.67
CA LEU A 19 -9.62 3.56 -2.99
C LEU A 19 -10.00 2.07 -2.89
N ALA A 20 -11.14 1.68 -3.43
CA ALA A 20 -11.66 0.32 -3.34
C ALA A 20 -12.33 -0.14 -4.65
N PHE A 21 -12.52 -1.46 -4.79
CA PHE A 21 -12.90 -2.08 -6.07
C PHE A 21 -14.03 -3.10 -5.93
N GLY A 22 -14.98 -3.01 -6.86
CA GLY A 22 -16.09 -3.96 -6.99
C GLY A 22 -17.15 -3.83 -5.87
N PRO A 23 -18.26 -4.58 -5.98
CA PRO A 23 -19.20 -4.72 -4.88
C PRO A 23 -18.48 -5.30 -3.65
N GLN A 24 -18.68 -4.67 -2.49
CA GLN A 24 -18.11 -5.11 -1.21
C GLN A 24 -18.58 -6.55 -0.93
N GLY A 25 -17.71 -7.55 -1.08
CA GLY A 25 -18.00 -8.95 -0.75
C GLY A 25 -17.50 -9.97 -1.78
N SER A 26 -17.55 -9.68 -3.08
CA SER A 26 -17.01 -10.58 -4.12
C SER A 26 -16.65 -9.82 -5.41
N PRO A 27 -15.45 -9.22 -5.47
CA PRO A 27 -14.96 -8.63 -6.71
C PRO A 27 -14.72 -9.74 -7.75
N TRP A 28 -15.37 -9.62 -8.90
CA TRP A 28 -15.15 -10.46 -10.08
C TRP A 28 -14.77 -9.58 -11.26
N GLY A 29 -13.97 -10.09 -12.20
CA GLY A 29 -13.42 -9.30 -13.32
C GLY A 29 -12.35 -8.29 -12.89
N THR A 30 -11.80 -7.53 -13.84
CA THR A 30 -10.67 -6.62 -13.59
C THR A 30 -11.05 -5.17 -13.90
N ALA A 31 -10.80 -4.26 -12.97
CA ALA A 31 -10.73 -2.83 -13.26
C ALA A 31 -9.27 -2.44 -13.53
N LYS A 32 -9.03 -1.60 -14.54
CA LYS A 32 -7.68 -1.08 -14.86
C LYS A 32 -7.56 0.34 -14.34
N LEU A 33 -6.62 0.59 -13.43
CA LEU A 33 -6.29 1.94 -12.98
C LEU A 33 -4.87 2.26 -13.37
N MET A 34 -4.68 3.40 -14.01
CA MET A 34 -3.39 3.80 -14.54
C MET A 34 -3.09 5.20 -14.05
N PHE A 35 -1.99 5.37 -13.33
CA PHE A 35 -1.57 6.64 -12.73
C PHE A 35 -0.17 7.00 -13.20
N ASN A 36 0.12 8.30 -13.32
CA ASN A 36 1.51 8.75 -13.39
C ASN A 36 2.18 8.55 -12.03
N ASN A 37 1.92 9.48 -11.10
CA ASN A 37 2.26 9.33 -9.70
C ASN A 37 0.98 9.13 -8.89
N LEU A 38 1.06 8.29 -7.85
CA LEU A 38 -0.03 8.03 -6.92
C LEU A 38 0.41 8.26 -5.48
N THR A 39 -0.32 9.11 -4.76
CA THR A 39 -0.16 9.31 -3.32
C THR A 39 -1.36 8.75 -2.59
N LEU A 40 -1.12 7.88 -1.62
CA LEU A 40 -2.09 7.53 -0.58
C LEU A 40 -1.86 8.49 0.58
N GLY A 41 -2.82 9.39 0.81
CA GLY A 41 -2.75 10.43 1.83
C GLY A 41 -2.90 9.88 3.25
N HIS A 42 -2.80 10.79 4.23
CA HIS A 42 -2.89 10.45 5.64
C HIS A 42 -4.22 9.76 5.95
N ASN A 43 -4.15 8.59 6.60
CA ASN A 43 -5.29 7.73 6.92
C ASN A 43 -6.08 7.16 5.73
N ALA A 44 -5.68 7.45 4.49
CA ALA A 44 -6.36 6.90 3.33
C ALA A 44 -6.15 5.38 3.25
N VAL A 45 -7.16 4.68 2.76
CA VAL A 45 -7.18 3.22 2.65
C VAL A 45 -7.24 2.81 1.19
N MET A 46 -6.38 1.87 0.79
CA MET A 46 -6.39 1.25 -0.53
C MET A 46 -6.65 -0.24 -0.40
N ASP A 47 -7.79 -0.73 -0.87
CA ASP A 47 -8.07 -2.16 -0.94
C ASP A 47 -7.49 -2.71 -2.25
N TYR A 48 -6.45 -3.54 -2.21
CA TYR A 48 -5.71 -3.99 -3.40
C TYR A 48 -5.78 -5.52 -3.60
N SER A 49 -6.01 -5.93 -4.85
CA SER A 49 -6.17 -7.34 -5.23
C SER A 49 -5.88 -7.58 -6.71
N GLN A 50 -5.90 -8.84 -7.14
CA GLN A 50 -5.84 -9.21 -8.57
C GLN A 50 -7.00 -8.65 -9.41
N PHE A 51 -8.11 -8.23 -8.78
CA PHE A 51 -9.27 -7.64 -9.46
C PHE A 51 -9.09 -6.13 -9.71
N SER A 52 -8.07 -5.53 -9.12
CA SER A 52 -7.71 -4.13 -9.26
C SER A 52 -6.33 -4.03 -9.88
N ASN A 53 -6.27 -4.00 -11.21
CA ASN A 53 -5.01 -3.85 -11.91
C ASN A 53 -4.57 -2.39 -11.83
N VAL A 54 -3.82 -2.06 -10.79
CA VAL A 54 -3.22 -0.73 -10.57
C VAL A 54 -1.84 -0.71 -11.20
N THR A 55 -1.65 0.18 -12.17
CA THR A 55 -0.37 0.47 -12.82
C THR A 55 0.08 1.88 -12.45
N ILE A 56 1.28 2.01 -11.90
CA ILE A 56 1.89 3.29 -11.54
C ILE A 56 3.19 3.40 -12.35
N GLN A 57 3.23 4.30 -13.33
CA GLN A 57 4.39 4.44 -14.24
C GLN A 57 5.51 5.30 -13.61
N GLY A 58 5.16 6.23 -12.74
CA GLY A 58 6.10 7.07 -11.99
C GLY A 58 6.24 6.59 -10.54
N ASP A 59 6.04 7.53 -9.61
CA ASP A 59 6.28 7.32 -8.18
C ASP A 59 5.01 6.93 -7.42
N PHE A 60 5.20 6.14 -6.38
CA PHE A 60 4.18 5.83 -5.39
C PHE A 60 4.57 6.37 -4.02
N VAL A 61 3.66 7.08 -3.35
CA VAL A 61 3.87 7.55 -1.99
C VAL A 61 2.75 7.03 -1.10
N ASN A 62 3.08 6.23 -0.10
CA ASN A 62 2.17 5.97 1.01
C ASN A 62 2.51 6.93 2.16
N ASN A 63 1.73 8.01 2.29
CA ASN A 63 1.88 9.01 3.33
C ASN A 63 0.99 8.69 4.53
N GLN A 64 1.36 7.68 5.32
CA GLN A 64 0.64 7.26 6.53
C GLN A 64 -0.80 6.76 6.22
N GLY A 65 -1.00 6.19 5.04
CA GLY A 65 -2.17 5.42 4.67
C GLY A 65 -1.96 3.91 4.82
N THR A 66 -2.99 3.13 4.53
CA THR A 66 -2.98 1.67 4.67
C THR A 66 -3.37 0.99 3.36
N ILE A 67 -2.56 0.04 2.90
CA ILE A 67 -2.91 -0.84 1.78
C ILE A 67 -3.39 -2.18 2.34
N ASN A 68 -4.64 -2.54 2.06
CA ASN A 68 -5.21 -3.84 2.41
C ASN A 68 -5.07 -4.80 1.22
N TYR A 69 -4.19 -5.78 1.31
CA TYR A 69 -4.05 -6.84 0.33
C TYR A 69 -5.11 -7.92 0.55
N LEU A 70 -5.78 -8.32 -0.53
CA LEU A 70 -6.74 -9.41 -0.51
C LEU A 70 -6.09 -10.71 -0.98
N VAL A 71 -6.08 -11.73 -0.13
CA VAL A 71 -5.64 -13.08 -0.50
C VAL A 71 -6.69 -13.77 -1.37
N ARG A 72 -6.26 -14.33 -2.50
CA ARG A 72 -7.10 -15.13 -3.41
C ARG A 72 -6.32 -16.30 -3.96
N GLY A 73 -6.90 -17.51 -3.87
CA GLY A 73 -6.24 -18.75 -4.27
C GLY A 73 -4.87 -18.93 -3.58
N GLY A 74 -4.75 -18.45 -2.34
CA GLY A 74 -3.53 -18.46 -1.54
C GLY A 74 -2.39 -17.56 -2.05
N ASN A 75 -2.70 -16.57 -2.89
CA ASN A 75 -1.75 -15.59 -3.42
C ASN A 75 -2.23 -14.16 -3.18
N ILE A 76 -1.28 -13.22 -3.28
CA ILE A 76 -1.50 -11.78 -3.31
C ILE A 76 -1.09 -11.20 -4.66
N GLN A 77 -1.67 -10.07 -5.03
CA GLN A 77 -1.23 -9.30 -6.18
C GLN A 77 -0.09 -8.37 -5.77
N THR A 78 1.01 -8.37 -6.52
CA THR A 78 2.13 -7.44 -6.32
C THR A 78 1.77 -6.05 -6.85
N LEU A 79 1.91 -5.02 -6.02
CA LEU A 79 1.83 -3.63 -6.42
C LEU A 79 3.12 -3.23 -7.15
N SER A 80 3.00 -2.97 -8.45
CA SER A 80 4.14 -2.62 -9.31
C SER A 80 4.24 -1.12 -9.50
N VAL A 81 5.40 -0.55 -9.17
CA VAL A 81 5.71 0.88 -9.25
C VAL A 81 6.88 1.07 -10.23
N GLY A 82 6.69 1.94 -11.22
CA GLY A 82 7.63 2.12 -12.34
C GLY A 82 8.93 2.84 -11.97
N ASN A 83 8.92 3.66 -10.91
CA ASN A 83 10.09 4.39 -10.43
C ASN A 83 10.38 4.16 -8.94
N ALA A 84 10.04 5.09 -8.06
CA ALA A 84 10.32 5.00 -6.63
C ALA A 84 9.04 4.79 -5.82
N ALA A 85 9.16 4.08 -4.71
CA ALA A 85 8.12 4.02 -3.68
C ALA A 85 8.60 4.67 -2.38
N ALA A 86 7.78 5.48 -1.74
CA ALA A 86 8.05 6.06 -0.43
C ALA A 86 7.02 5.58 0.59
N MET A 87 7.49 4.96 1.68
CA MET A 87 6.67 4.44 2.77
C MET A 87 6.87 5.33 4.00
N MET A 88 5.94 6.26 4.22
CA MET A 88 6.00 7.22 5.32
C MET A 88 5.07 6.79 6.44
N PHE A 89 5.57 6.78 7.66
CA PHE A 89 4.85 6.33 8.86
C PHE A 89 5.10 7.24 10.05
N ASN A 90 4.30 7.08 11.10
CA ASN A 90 4.42 7.82 12.35
C ASN A 90 4.49 6.85 13.55
N ASN A 91 4.72 7.38 14.75
CA ASN A 91 4.77 6.62 16.01
C ASN A 91 3.43 6.68 16.79
N VAL A 92 2.33 7.07 16.15
CA VAL A 92 1.02 7.07 16.80
C VAL A 92 0.58 5.63 16.99
N VAL A 93 0.34 5.26 18.25
CA VAL A 93 -0.22 3.97 18.63
C VAL A 93 -1.74 4.08 18.57
N ASP A 94 -2.37 3.16 17.86
CA ASP A 94 -3.82 3.03 17.80
C ASP A 94 -4.32 2.51 19.15
N SER A 95 -5.23 3.26 19.78
CA SER A 95 -5.72 2.93 21.13
C SER A 95 -6.60 1.69 21.19
N ALA A 96 -7.18 1.25 20.06
CA ALA A 96 -8.00 0.05 19.99
C ALA A 96 -7.14 -1.22 19.89
N THR A 97 -5.98 -1.13 19.22
CA THR A 97 -5.10 -2.29 19.03
C THR A 97 -3.92 -2.32 19.99
N GLY A 98 -3.46 -1.16 20.48
CA GLY A 98 -2.21 -1.04 21.23
C GLY A 98 -0.94 -1.10 20.36
N PHE A 99 -1.09 -1.10 19.02
CA PHE A 99 0.01 -1.15 18.05
C PHE A 99 0.02 0.06 17.12
N TYR A 100 1.11 0.26 16.38
CA TYR A 100 1.18 1.25 15.31
C TYR A 100 0.17 0.93 14.21
N LYS A 101 -0.38 1.96 13.57
CA LYS A 101 -1.22 1.76 12.39
C LYS A 101 -0.41 1.09 11.26
N PRO A 102 -0.89 -0.01 10.68
CA PRO A 102 -0.17 -0.69 9.60
C PRO A 102 -0.17 0.13 8.31
N LEU A 103 0.96 0.13 7.60
CA LEU A 103 1.06 0.66 6.25
C LEU A 103 0.59 -0.36 5.20
N MET A 104 0.74 -1.65 5.50
CA MET A 104 0.23 -2.74 4.68
C MET A 104 -0.37 -3.80 5.60
N ASN A 105 -1.53 -4.31 5.21
CA ASN A 105 -2.29 -5.31 5.93
C ASN A 105 -2.69 -6.43 4.95
N ILE A 106 -2.40 -7.69 5.28
CA ILE A 106 -2.79 -8.84 4.46
C ILE A 106 -4.04 -9.48 5.05
N ASN A 107 -5.18 -9.17 4.45
CA ASN A 107 -6.44 -9.78 4.86
C ASN A 107 -6.48 -11.26 4.48
N SER A 108 -6.87 -12.09 5.44
CA SER A 108 -6.86 -13.55 5.33
C SER A 108 -5.47 -14.15 5.10
N ALA A 109 -4.44 -13.63 5.77
CA ALA A 109 -3.07 -14.15 5.67
C ALA A 109 -2.95 -15.66 5.98
N GLN A 110 -3.86 -16.24 6.76
CA GLN A 110 -3.91 -17.68 7.03
C GLN A 110 -4.12 -18.54 5.77
N ASP A 111 -4.69 -17.96 4.72
CA ASP A 111 -4.98 -18.64 3.46
C ASP A 111 -3.79 -18.63 2.50
N LEU A 112 -2.69 -17.93 2.83
CA LEU A 112 -1.50 -17.87 1.98
C LEU A 112 -0.84 -19.25 1.83
N ILE A 113 -0.37 -19.51 0.61
CA ILE A 113 0.49 -20.67 0.34
C ILE A 113 1.77 -20.50 1.16
N LYS A 114 2.04 -21.46 2.05
CA LYS A 114 3.24 -21.48 2.90
C LYS A 114 4.49 -21.79 2.09
N ASN A 115 5.66 -21.42 2.64
CA ASN A 115 6.98 -21.68 2.04
C ASN A 115 7.15 -21.11 0.62
N LYS A 116 6.42 -20.03 0.32
CA LYS A 116 6.46 -19.30 -0.94
C LYS A 116 6.71 -17.82 -0.64
N GLU A 117 7.56 -17.20 -1.44
CA GLU A 117 7.71 -15.74 -1.41
C GLU A 117 6.46 -15.07 -2.00
N HIS A 118 5.85 -14.20 -1.21
CA HIS A 118 4.72 -13.37 -1.60
C HIS A 118 5.18 -11.92 -1.69
N VAL A 119 5.39 -11.43 -2.91
CA VAL A 119 5.91 -10.07 -3.14
C VAL A 119 4.77 -9.06 -3.06
N LEU A 120 4.76 -8.23 -2.01
CA LEU A 120 3.74 -7.19 -1.81
C LEU A 120 3.91 -6.00 -2.77
N LEU A 121 5.12 -5.46 -2.86
CA LEU A 121 5.44 -4.26 -3.62
C LEU A 121 6.77 -4.43 -4.35
N LYS A 122 6.82 -3.95 -5.60
CA LYS A 122 8.04 -3.90 -6.42
C LYS A 122 8.24 -2.52 -7.00
N ALA A 123 9.40 -1.91 -6.75
CA ALA A 123 9.84 -0.61 -7.27
C ALA A 123 11.34 -0.66 -7.58
N LYS A 124 11.90 0.35 -8.27
CA LYS A 124 13.37 0.46 -8.46
C LYS A 124 14.09 0.78 -7.16
N VAL A 125 13.46 1.62 -6.34
CA VAL A 125 13.94 2.00 -5.01
C VAL A 125 12.74 2.15 -4.08
N ILE A 126 12.89 1.69 -2.84
CA ILE A 126 11.89 1.87 -1.78
C ILE A 126 12.54 2.68 -0.66
N GLY A 127 12.04 3.89 -0.43
CA GLY A 127 12.42 4.76 0.68
C GLY A 127 11.47 4.58 1.86
N TYR A 128 12.01 4.70 3.07
CA TYR A 128 11.28 4.60 4.33
C TYR A 128 11.46 5.90 5.10
N GLY A 129 10.40 6.42 5.73
CA GLY A 129 10.48 7.67 6.48
C GLY A 129 9.56 7.66 7.70
N ASN A 130 10.10 8.06 8.85
CA ASN A 130 9.29 8.28 10.05
C ASN A 130 9.04 9.77 10.24
N VAL A 131 7.81 10.23 9.99
CA VAL A 131 7.45 11.66 10.09
C VAL A 131 7.33 12.15 11.53
N SER A 132 7.32 11.24 12.52
CA SER A 132 7.34 11.60 13.94
C SER A 132 8.73 11.89 14.48
N LEU A 133 9.79 11.49 13.76
CA LEU A 133 11.15 11.88 14.12
C LEU A 133 11.32 13.34 13.71
N GLY A 134 11.51 14.22 14.69
CA GLY A 134 11.94 15.59 14.39
C GLY A 134 13.26 15.58 13.61
N THR A 135 13.61 16.68 12.97
CA THR A 135 14.83 16.82 12.14
C THR A 135 16.14 16.43 12.85
N ASN A 136 16.13 16.30 14.18
CA ASN A 136 17.27 15.95 15.03
C ASN A 136 17.07 14.66 15.88
N SER A 137 16.01 13.89 15.64
CA SER A 137 15.72 12.67 16.41
C SER A 137 16.22 11.44 15.66
N ILE A 138 17.34 10.88 16.12
CA ILE A 138 17.88 9.62 15.60
C ILE A 138 17.21 8.48 16.36
N SER A 139 16.35 7.72 15.69
CA SER A 139 15.96 6.40 16.19
C SER A 139 17.16 5.47 16.12
N ASN A 140 17.46 4.76 17.20
CA ASN A 140 18.49 3.70 17.20
C ASN A 140 18.11 2.51 16.29
N VAL A 141 16.85 2.43 15.86
CA VAL A 141 16.34 1.37 15.00
C VAL A 141 16.28 1.85 13.55
N ASN A 142 16.81 1.06 12.63
CA ASN A 142 16.77 1.33 11.18
C ASN A 142 15.31 1.55 10.71
N LEU A 143 15.08 2.52 9.82
CA LEU A 143 13.76 2.85 9.26
C LEU A 143 13.08 1.64 8.57
N MET A 144 13.87 0.75 7.97
CA MET A 144 13.37 -0.52 7.42
C MET A 144 12.80 -1.44 8.51
N GLU A 145 13.44 -1.52 9.67
CA GLU A 145 12.95 -2.36 10.77
C GLU A 145 11.68 -1.76 11.39
N GLN A 146 11.65 -0.44 11.59
CA GLN A 146 10.42 0.25 12.01
C GLN A 146 9.27 0.07 11.01
N PHE A 147 9.58 0.02 9.71
CA PHE A 147 8.59 -0.27 8.69
C PHE A 147 8.02 -1.68 8.82
N LYS A 148 8.85 -2.69 9.10
CA LYS A 148 8.39 -4.08 9.29
C LYS A 148 7.41 -4.23 10.46
N GLU A 149 7.57 -3.43 11.52
CA GLU A 149 6.62 -3.38 12.65
C GLU A 149 5.24 -2.82 12.27
N ARG A 150 5.10 -2.29 11.04
CA ARG A 150 3.86 -1.71 10.49
C ARG A 150 3.30 -2.55 9.33
N LEU A 151 3.69 -3.82 9.28
CA LEU A 151 3.11 -4.84 8.43
C LEU A 151 2.23 -5.74 9.30
N ALA A 152 0.96 -5.90 8.90
CA ALA A 152 -0.03 -6.71 9.60
C ALA A 152 -0.55 -7.86 8.73
#